data_AF-A0A1W1C8K6-F1
#
_entry.id   AF-A0A1W1C8K6-F1
#
_cell.length_a   1.000
_cell.length_b   1.000
_cell.length_c   1.000
_cell.angle_alpha   90.00
_cell.angle_beta   90.00
_cell.angle_gamma   90.00
#
_symmetry.space_group_name_H-M   'P 1'
#
loop_
_entity.id
_entity.type
_entity.pdbx_description
1 polymer ?
#
loop_
_entity_poly.entity_id
_entity_poly.type
_entity_poly.pdbx_seq_one_letter_code
_entity_poly.pdbx_strand_id
1 'polypeptide(L)'
;MTSIDFKFFIENDSNPFILFSSSGKLKYLNTSAEILMGSCNPKELFKIALSYAPKNFGYNKTAIELSFGSFEFYGINVLYENEDFIGMHLYNKPMAKINDSSLLKGYTLTDLNLLLQANIELFDINYNGKIKLLTDYDIPKLQIHQNNFSMLLRNIFSQFKDNKKLEITMKIKLGERVIVNDKRYSIIILQLKSTSRHKEHDKEIELLALKNHINIHFKESATILEIPAIV
;
A
#
# COMPACT_ATOMS: atom_id res chain seq x y z
N MET A 1 20.97 28.73 27.70
CA MET A 1 20.50 27.54 26.94
C MET A 1 19.84 28.04 25.68
N THR A 2 20.40 27.73 24.51
CA THR A 2 19.71 27.93 23.24
C THR A 2 18.48 27.01 23.23
N SER A 3 17.30 27.59 23.05
CA SER A 3 16.04 26.85 22.90
C SER A 3 16.12 26.02 21.62
N ILE A 4 15.90 24.71 21.72
CA ILE A 4 15.86 23.80 20.57
C ILE A 4 14.44 23.87 19.98
N ASP A 5 14.33 24.14 18.68
CA ASP A 5 13.05 24.10 17.98
C ASP A 5 12.64 22.65 17.70
N PHE A 6 11.81 22.06 18.56
CA PHE A 6 11.27 20.71 18.36
C PHE A 6 10.35 20.60 17.14
N LYS A 7 9.77 21.71 16.65
CA LYS A 7 8.93 21.68 15.46
C LYS A 7 9.73 21.26 14.23
N PHE A 8 10.99 21.69 14.13
CA PHE A 8 11.90 21.24 13.07
C PHE A 8 12.00 19.71 13.00
N PHE A 9 12.09 19.03 14.14
CA PHE A 9 12.19 17.57 14.19
C PHE A 9 10.88 16.89 13.79
N ILE A 10 9.74 17.42 14.26
CA ILE A 10 8.42 16.89 13.91
C ILE A 10 8.16 17.06 12.40
N GLU A 11 8.53 18.21 11.84
CA GLU A 11 8.36 18.52 10.42
C GLU A 11 9.14 17.55 9.53
N ASN A 12 10.34 17.14 9.97
CA ASN A 12 11.23 16.25 9.23
C ASN A 12 11.12 14.77 9.64
N ASP A 13 10.16 14.41 10.50
CA ASP A 13 9.90 13.01 10.84
C ASP A 13 9.28 12.28 9.63
N SER A 14 9.78 11.08 9.33
CA SER A 14 9.22 10.23 8.27
C SER A 14 7.86 9.65 8.66
N ASN A 15 7.53 9.65 9.95
CA ASN A 15 6.25 9.23 10.47
C ASN A 15 5.21 10.38 10.41
N PRO A 16 3.99 10.12 9.95
CA PRO A 16 2.92 11.12 9.96
C PRO A 16 2.58 11.59 11.38
N PHE A 17 2.63 12.89 11.58
CA PHE A 17 2.11 13.57 12.78
C PHE A 17 0.99 14.53 12.40
N ILE A 18 -0.14 14.39 13.06
CA ILE A 18 -1.36 15.16 12.80
C ILE A 18 -1.84 15.78 14.12
N LEU A 19 -2.15 17.07 14.09
CA LEU A 19 -2.77 17.78 15.21
C LEU A 19 -4.18 18.21 14.82
N PHE A 20 -5.15 17.78 15.61
CA PHE A 20 -6.54 18.23 15.49
C PHE A 20 -6.88 19.19 16.63
N SER A 21 -7.85 20.06 16.39
CA SER A 21 -8.59 20.68 17.49
C SER A 21 -9.60 19.70 18.10
N SER A 22 -10.10 20.01 19.29
CA SER A 22 -11.20 19.30 19.95
C SER A 22 -12.46 19.13 19.09
N SER A 23 -12.72 20.08 18.20
CA SER A 23 -13.80 20.01 17.20
C SER A 23 -13.48 19.16 15.96
N GLY A 24 -12.33 18.49 15.91
CA GLY A 24 -11.88 17.68 14.78
C GLY A 24 -11.37 18.46 13.56
N LYS A 25 -11.05 19.76 13.70
CA LYS A 25 -10.43 20.52 12.60
C LYS A 25 -8.93 20.25 12.57
N LEU A 26 -8.36 20.08 11.38
CA LEU A 26 -6.91 20.01 11.22
C LEU A 26 -6.27 21.34 11.62
N LYS A 27 -5.26 21.25 12.48
CA LYS A 27 -4.49 22.40 12.99
C LYS A 27 -3.05 22.37 12.53
N TYR A 28 -2.49 21.17 12.39
CA TYR A 28 -1.14 20.98 11.88
C TYR A 28 -0.99 19.59 11.27
N LEU A 29 -0.16 19.52 10.24
CA LEU A 29 0.33 18.33 9.57
C LEU A 29 1.83 18.52 9.41
N ASN A 30 2.63 17.51 9.72
CA ASN A 30 4.00 17.50 9.22
C ASN A 30 4.01 17.05 7.76
N THR A 31 5.15 17.23 7.08
CA THR A 31 5.35 16.87 5.67
C THR A 31 4.86 15.45 5.35
N SER A 32 5.17 14.45 6.19
CA SER A 32 4.72 13.06 5.99
C SER A 32 3.20 12.90 6.09
N ALA A 33 2.55 13.62 7.00
CA ALA A 33 1.10 13.62 7.14
C ALA A 33 0.38 14.35 6.00
N GLU A 34 0.96 15.40 5.42
CA GLU A 34 0.41 16.05 4.22
C GLU A 34 0.31 15.07 3.04
N ILE A 35 1.33 14.23 2.83
CA ILE A 35 1.31 13.20 1.79
C ILE A 35 0.22 12.15 2.09
N LEU A 36 0.11 11.72 3.35
CA LEU A 36 -0.91 10.76 3.78
C LEU A 36 -2.34 11.27 3.50
N MET A 37 -2.60 12.58 3.60
CA MET A 37 -3.93 13.16 3.31
C MET A 37 -4.40 12.94 1.87
N GLY A 38 -3.50 12.61 0.93
CA GLY A 38 -3.89 12.20 -0.43
C GLY A 38 -4.64 10.85 -0.47
N SER A 39 -4.46 10.01 0.54
CA SER A 39 -4.94 8.62 0.58
C SER A 39 -5.92 8.32 1.72
N CYS A 40 -6.27 9.31 2.55
CA CYS A 40 -7.14 9.11 3.71
C CYS A 40 -8.12 10.28 3.94
N ASN A 41 -9.18 10.02 4.70
CA ASN A 41 -10.14 11.04 5.11
C ASN A 41 -9.78 11.60 6.50
N PRO A 42 -9.55 12.92 6.67
CA PRO A 42 -9.24 13.51 7.98
C PRO A 42 -10.27 13.21 9.07
N LYS A 43 -11.56 13.09 8.71
CA LYS A 43 -12.62 12.77 9.68
C LYS A 43 -12.50 11.34 10.22
N GLU A 44 -12.03 10.42 9.39
CA GLU A 44 -11.79 9.03 9.79
C GLU A 44 -10.60 8.95 10.75
N LEU A 45 -9.50 9.62 10.40
CA LEU A 45 -8.33 9.73 11.27
C LEU A 45 -8.64 10.37 12.62
N PHE A 46 -9.46 11.42 12.65
CA PHE A 46 -9.89 12.03 13.91
C PHE A 46 -10.68 11.05 14.78
N LYS A 47 -11.59 10.25 14.19
CA LYS A 47 -12.31 9.22 14.94
C LYS A 47 -11.37 8.17 15.52
N ILE A 48 -10.38 7.73 14.74
CA ILE A 48 -9.35 6.79 15.20
C ILE A 48 -8.58 7.41 16.37
N ALA A 49 -8.14 8.67 16.25
CA ALA A 49 -7.46 9.37 17.34
C ALA A 49 -8.30 9.36 18.62
N LEU A 50 -9.60 9.67 18.56
CA LEU A 50 -10.50 9.62 19.72
C LEU A 50 -10.63 8.22 20.31
N SER A 51 -10.71 7.17 19.47
CA SER A 51 -10.82 5.78 19.92
C SER A 51 -9.58 5.28 20.67
N TYR A 52 -8.40 5.83 20.37
CA TYR A 52 -7.13 5.46 20.99
C TYR A 52 -6.60 6.51 21.98
N ALA A 53 -7.34 7.58 22.24
CA ALA A 53 -6.94 8.62 23.18
C ALA A 53 -6.83 8.06 24.62
N PRO A 54 -5.81 8.47 25.40
CA PRO A 54 -5.79 8.16 26.83
C PRO A 54 -6.99 8.81 27.54
N LYS A 55 -7.39 8.28 28.70
CA LYS A 55 -8.52 8.83 29.48
C LYS A 55 -8.20 10.16 30.16
N ASN A 56 -6.92 10.40 30.45
CA ASN A 56 -6.41 11.61 31.08
C ASN A 56 -5.34 12.23 30.18
N PHE A 57 -5.00 13.50 30.43
CA PHE A 57 -3.87 14.17 29.78
C PHE A 57 -2.60 13.30 29.82
N GLY A 58 -1.90 13.26 28.69
CA GLY A 58 -0.77 12.37 28.48
C GLY A 58 -0.83 11.73 27.09
N TYR A 59 -0.41 10.48 27.01
CA TYR A 59 -0.35 9.74 25.74
C TYR A 59 -0.80 8.28 25.91
N ASN A 60 -1.22 7.67 24.81
CA ASN A 60 -1.48 6.25 24.70
C ASN A 60 -0.86 5.73 23.41
N LYS A 61 0.12 4.82 23.55
CA LYS A 61 0.77 4.14 22.43
C LYS A 61 0.19 2.74 22.30
N THR A 62 -0.30 2.41 21.11
CA THR A 62 -0.93 1.12 20.84
C THR A 62 -0.35 0.52 19.57
N ALA A 63 0.02 -0.76 19.64
CA ALA A 63 0.37 -1.54 18.46
C ALA A 63 -0.92 -1.98 17.75
N ILE A 64 -1.12 -1.47 16.54
CA ILE A 64 -2.29 -1.74 15.70
C ILE A 64 -1.85 -1.70 14.24
N GLU A 65 -2.48 -2.50 13.40
CA GLU A 65 -2.29 -2.44 11.96
C GLU A 65 -3.30 -1.46 11.36
N LEU A 66 -2.82 -0.38 10.77
CA LEU A 66 -3.63 0.57 10.00
C LEU A 66 -3.12 0.64 8.57
N SER A 67 -4.04 0.73 7.62
CA SER A 67 -3.71 0.86 6.20
C SER A 67 -4.59 1.93 5.55
N PHE A 68 -3.94 2.88 4.88
CA PHE A 68 -4.60 3.94 4.11
C PHE A 68 -3.97 4.01 2.72
N GLY A 69 -4.54 3.27 1.76
CA GLY A 69 -3.92 3.10 0.44
C GLY A 69 -2.57 2.38 0.58
N SER A 70 -1.51 2.98 0.06
CA SER A 70 -0.14 2.44 0.13
C SER A 70 0.55 2.63 1.48
N PHE A 71 -0.05 3.39 2.40
CA PHE A 71 0.53 3.65 3.72
C PHE A 71 0.13 2.56 4.70
N GLU A 72 1.11 1.90 5.30
CA GLU A 72 0.91 0.89 6.33
C GLU A 72 1.58 1.33 7.63
N PHE A 73 0.87 1.15 8.75
CA PHE A 73 1.34 1.52 10.08
C PHE A 73 1.23 0.33 11.02
N TYR A 74 2.22 0.15 11.89
CA TYR A 74 2.24 -0.91 12.91
C TYR A 74 1.88 -0.41 14.31
N GLY A 75 1.65 0.90 14.45
CA GLY A 75 1.23 1.47 15.70
C GLY A 75 0.80 2.93 15.57
N ILE A 76 0.14 3.37 16.64
CA ILE A 76 -0.33 4.74 16.83
C ILE A 76 0.12 5.22 18.21
N ASN A 77 0.42 6.50 18.33
CA ASN A 77 0.51 7.20 19.61
C ASN A 77 -0.42 8.41 19.57
N VAL A 78 -1.44 8.39 20.42
CA VAL A 78 -2.37 9.51 20.58
C VAL A 78 -2.02 10.24 21.87
N LEU A 79 -1.90 11.57 21.79
CA LEU A 79 -1.45 12.38 22.91
C LEU A 79 -2.17 13.72 22.95
N TYR A 80 -2.39 14.23 24.16
CA TYR A 80 -2.93 15.55 24.39
C TYR A 80 -2.55 16.05 25.78
N GLU A 81 -2.26 17.34 25.89
CA GLU A 81 -1.85 18.00 27.15
C GLU A 81 -2.91 18.98 27.66
N ASN A 82 -3.96 19.23 26.87
CA ASN A 82 -5.06 20.14 27.16
C ASN A 82 -6.32 19.67 26.41
N GLU A 83 -7.43 20.38 26.62
CA GLU A 83 -8.72 20.06 26.00
C GLU A 83 -8.87 20.62 24.58
N ASP A 84 -7.95 21.47 24.13
CA ASP A 84 -8.07 22.18 22.85
C ASP A 84 -7.54 21.36 21.67
N PHE A 85 -6.53 20.53 21.92
CA PHE A 85 -5.81 19.82 20.87
C PHE A 85 -5.58 18.34 21.17
N ILE A 86 -5.62 17.53 20.12
CA ILE A 86 -5.24 16.13 20.18
C ILE A 86 -4.28 15.81 19.03
N GLY A 87 -3.12 15.27 19.40
CA GLY A 87 -2.08 14.82 18.50
C GLY A 87 -2.19 13.33 18.21
N MET A 88 -1.92 12.95 16.97
CA MET A 88 -1.85 11.59 16.51
C MET A 88 -0.55 11.38 15.74
N HIS A 89 0.28 10.47 16.21
CA HIS A 89 1.53 10.06 15.59
C HIS A 89 1.37 8.61 15.10
N LEU A 90 1.52 8.39 13.79
CA LEU A 90 1.40 7.07 13.17
C LEU A 90 2.79 6.49 12.87
N TYR A 91 3.06 5.27 13.33
CA TYR A 91 4.36 4.64 13.13
C TYR A 91 4.37 3.79 11.86
N ASN A 92 5.14 4.21 10.86
CA ASN A 92 5.25 3.52 9.58
C ASN A 92 5.69 2.07 9.79
N LYS A 93 4.97 1.12 9.18
CA LYS A 93 5.42 -0.26 9.11
C LYS A 93 6.76 -0.28 8.39
N PRO A 94 7.80 -0.94 8.95
CA PRO A 94 9.09 -1.01 8.31
C PRO A 94 8.93 -1.64 6.91
N MET A 95 9.23 -0.87 5.88
CA MET A 95 9.41 -1.43 4.55
C MET A 95 10.70 -2.22 4.57
N ALA A 96 10.63 -3.51 4.27
CA ALA A 96 11.81 -4.32 4.09
C ALA A 96 12.67 -3.69 2.98
N LYS A 97 13.82 -3.14 3.35
CA LYS A 97 14.81 -2.70 2.37
C LYS A 97 15.32 -3.95 1.65
N ILE A 98 14.94 -4.07 0.39
CA ILE A 98 15.53 -5.06 -0.49
C ILE A 98 16.89 -4.50 -0.87
N ASN A 99 17.91 -4.86 -0.09
CA ASN A 99 19.30 -4.68 -0.49
C ASN A 99 19.63 -5.72 -1.57
N ASP A 100 19.00 -5.63 -2.73
CA ASP A 100 19.48 -6.34 -3.91
C ASP A 100 20.28 -5.37 -4.77
N SER A 101 21.52 -5.16 -4.32
CA SER A 101 22.61 -4.79 -5.22
C SER A 101 22.98 -5.95 -6.16
N SER A 102 22.35 -7.12 -6.01
CA SER A 102 22.40 -8.17 -7.03
C SER A 102 21.53 -7.75 -8.21
N LEU A 103 22.21 -7.11 -9.16
CA LEU A 103 21.89 -6.86 -10.56
C LEU A 103 20.42 -7.01 -10.99
N LEU A 104 19.95 -6.05 -11.79
CA LEU A 104 18.81 -6.12 -12.74
C LEU A 104 18.82 -7.36 -13.69
N LYS A 105 19.68 -8.35 -13.46
CA LYS A 105 19.77 -9.61 -14.17
C LYS A 105 18.42 -10.33 -14.11
N GLY A 106 17.83 -10.56 -15.27
CA GLY A 106 16.51 -11.18 -15.39
C GLY A 106 15.36 -10.18 -15.49
N TYR A 107 15.58 -8.88 -15.21
CA TYR A 107 14.63 -7.84 -15.60
C TYR A 107 14.73 -7.60 -17.10
N THR A 108 13.57 -7.59 -17.75
CA THR A 108 13.46 -7.32 -19.18
C THR A 108 12.25 -6.45 -19.43
N LEU A 109 12.32 -5.64 -20.49
CA LEU A 109 11.22 -4.82 -20.95
C LEU A 109 10.08 -5.74 -21.42
N THR A 110 9.05 -5.88 -20.58
CA THR A 110 8.02 -6.91 -20.69
C THR A 110 6.65 -6.28 -20.93
N ASP A 111 5.85 -6.91 -21.79
CA ASP A 111 4.43 -6.61 -21.91
C ASP A 111 3.66 -7.31 -20.78
N LEU A 112 3.14 -6.53 -19.83
CA LEU A 112 2.36 -7.06 -18.72
C LEU A 112 1.06 -7.73 -19.16
N ASN A 113 0.42 -7.27 -20.25
CA ASN A 113 -0.81 -7.90 -20.74
C ASN A 113 -0.53 -9.33 -21.17
N LEU A 114 0.56 -9.55 -21.91
CA LEU A 114 0.95 -10.88 -22.36
C LEU A 114 1.26 -11.80 -21.18
N LEU A 115 2.03 -11.31 -20.21
CA LEU A 115 2.42 -12.11 -19.04
C LEU A 115 1.21 -12.45 -18.15
N LEU A 116 0.30 -11.49 -17.96
CA LEU A 116 -0.95 -11.71 -17.23
C LEU A 116 -1.84 -12.73 -17.95
N GLN A 117 -2.02 -12.58 -19.26
CA GLN A 117 -2.87 -13.47 -20.06
C GLN A 117 -2.36 -14.91 -20.02
N ALA A 118 -1.05 -15.14 -20.18
CA ALA A 118 -0.47 -16.48 -20.08
C ALA A 118 -0.73 -17.13 -18.71
N ASN A 119 -0.63 -16.37 -17.61
CA ASN A 119 -0.91 -16.91 -16.28
C ASN A 119 -2.42 -17.11 -16.02
N ILE A 120 -3.29 -16.31 -16.64
CA ILE A 120 -4.76 -16.54 -16.63
C ILE A 120 -5.07 -17.85 -17.33
N GLU A 121 -4.53 -18.07 -18.54
CA GLU A 121 -4.75 -19.29 -19.32
C GLU A 121 -4.30 -20.54 -18.55
N LEU A 122 -3.15 -20.48 -17.89
CA LEU A 122 -2.66 -21.58 -17.03
C LEU A 122 -3.56 -21.85 -15.83
N PHE A 123 -4.09 -20.80 -15.19
CA PHE A 123 -5.01 -20.94 -14.07
C PHE A 123 -6.37 -21.51 -14.50
N ASP A 124 -6.88 -21.06 -15.65
CA ASP A 124 -8.19 -21.42 -16.18
C ASP A 124 -8.33 -22.93 -16.45
N ILE A 125 -7.22 -23.61 -16.78
CA ILE A 125 -7.17 -25.08 -16.97
C ILE A 125 -7.79 -25.85 -15.79
N ASN A 126 -7.60 -25.36 -14.56
CA ASN A 126 -8.07 -26.02 -13.34
C ASN A 126 -9.14 -25.22 -12.58
N TYR A 127 -9.66 -24.15 -13.20
CA TYR A 127 -10.60 -23.25 -12.56
C TYR A 127 -12.03 -23.53 -13.03
N ASN A 128 -12.92 -23.86 -12.09
CA ASN A 128 -14.32 -24.20 -12.41
C ASN A 128 -15.26 -22.98 -12.40
N GLY A 129 -14.71 -21.76 -12.48
CA GLY A 129 -15.46 -20.50 -12.42
C GLY A 129 -15.42 -19.73 -13.74
N LYS A 130 -15.92 -18.49 -13.72
CA LYS A 130 -15.84 -17.57 -14.87
C LYS A 130 -14.82 -16.46 -14.59
N ILE A 131 -13.85 -16.29 -15.48
CA ILE A 131 -12.88 -15.20 -15.42
C ILE A 131 -13.37 -14.03 -16.29
N LYS A 132 -13.33 -12.82 -15.75
CA LYS A 132 -13.56 -11.57 -16.48
C LYS A 132 -12.31 -10.71 -16.41
N LEU A 133 -11.69 -10.44 -17.55
CA LEU A 133 -10.53 -9.54 -17.67
C LEU A 133 -10.98 -8.17 -18.19
N LEU A 134 -10.54 -7.11 -17.53
CA LEU A 134 -10.66 -5.72 -17.94
C LEU A 134 -9.26 -5.10 -17.91
N THR A 135 -8.71 -4.74 -19.06
CA THR A 135 -7.36 -4.19 -19.14
C THR A 135 -7.32 -2.95 -20.04
N ASP A 136 -6.50 -1.97 -19.68
CA ASP A 136 -6.15 -0.86 -20.55
C ASP A 136 -5.09 -1.31 -21.56
N TYR A 137 -5.37 -1.20 -22.86
CA TYR A 137 -4.42 -1.58 -23.91
C TYR A 137 -3.19 -0.66 -24.00
N ASP A 138 -3.26 0.53 -23.39
CA ASP A 138 -2.21 1.55 -23.42
C ASP A 138 -1.14 1.39 -22.34
N ILE A 139 -1.11 0.24 -21.64
CA ILE A 139 -0.08 -0.03 -20.63
C ILE A 139 1.28 -0.22 -21.33
N PRO A 140 2.29 0.62 -21.04
CA PRO A 140 3.59 0.49 -21.68
C PRO A 140 4.29 -0.79 -21.22
N LYS A 141 5.21 -1.29 -22.05
CA LYS A 141 6.15 -2.30 -21.58
C LYS A 141 6.99 -1.71 -20.46
N LEU A 142 7.33 -2.54 -19.47
CA LEU A 142 8.11 -2.11 -18.32
C LEU A 142 9.06 -3.21 -17.83
N GLN A 143 10.07 -2.80 -17.08
CA GLN A 143 11.10 -3.67 -16.52
C GLN A 143 10.48 -4.61 -15.48
N ILE A 144 10.40 -5.89 -15.82
CA ILE A 144 9.90 -6.95 -14.94
C ILE A 144 10.82 -8.16 -14.98
N HIS A 145 11.03 -8.78 -13.82
CA HIS A 145 11.59 -10.12 -13.74
C HIS A 145 10.49 -11.18 -13.98
N GLN A 146 10.30 -11.57 -15.24
CA GLN A 146 9.13 -12.35 -15.72
C GLN A 146 8.83 -13.61 -14.89
N ASN A 147 9.86 -14.36 -14.48
CA ASN A 147 9.68 -15.59 -13.70
C ASN A 147 9.17 -15.32 -12.28
N ASN A 148 9.68 -14.28 -11.64
CA ASN A 148 9.31 -13.91 -10.28
C ASN A 148 7.89 -13.34 -10.27
N PHE A 149 7.56 -12.52 -11.27
CA PHE A 149 6.21 -11.98 -11.43
C PHE A 149 5.19 -13.07 -11.77
N SER A 150 5.52 -14.02 -12.65
CA SER A 150 4.63 -15.16 -12.93
C SER A 150 4.42 -16.04 -11.70
N MET A 151 5.46 -16.24 -10.88
CA MET A 151 5.35 -16.96 -9.62
C MET A 151 4.45 -16.23 -8.62
N LEU A 152 4.56 -14.90 -8.53
CA LEU A 152 3.67 -14.06 -7.77
C LEU A 152 2.22 -14.21 -8.25
N LEU A 153 1.96 -14.08 -9.56
CA LEU A 153 0.62 -14.21 -10.13
C LEU A 153 -0.01 -15.57 -9.81
N ARG A 154 0.72 -16.68 -9.98
CA ARG A 154 0.20 -18.02 -9.66
C ARG A 154 -0.21 -18.16 -8.19
N ASN A 155 0.57 -17.59 -7.27
CA ASN A 155 0.22 -17.58 -5.84
C ASN A 155 -0.98 -16.69 -5.54
N ILE A 156 -1.14 -15.56 -6.24
CA ILE A 156 -2.33 -14.72 -6.08
C ILE A 156 -3.56 -15.44 -6.64
N PHE A 157 -3.47 -16.07 -7.81
CA PHE A 157 -4.59 -16.82 -8.41
C PHE A 157 -5.08 -17.96 -7.53
N SER A 158 -4.17 -18.66 -6.83
CA SER A 158 -4.54 -19.74 -5.91
C SER A 158 -5.43 -19.26 -4.75
N GLN A 159 -5.35 -17.98 -4.36
CA GLN A 159 -6.24 -17.37 -3.36
C GLN A 159 -7.71 -17.36 -3.81
N PHE A 160 -7.99 -17.54 -5.10
CA PHE A 160 -9.33 -17.44 -5.67
C PHE A 160 -9.86 -18.75 -6.29
N LYS A 161 -9.12 -19.86 -6.18
CA LYS A 161 -9.41 -21.14 -6.85
C LYS A 161 -10.83 -21.69 -6.61
N ASP A 162 -11.41 -21.48 -5.43
CA ASP A 162 -12.71 -22.04 -5.05
C ASP A 162 -13.90 -21.10 -5.34
N ASN A 163 -13.63 -19.93 -5.93
CA ASN A 163 -14.66 -18.97 -6.28
C ASN A 163 -15.33 -19.29 -7.62
N LYS A 164 -16.60 -18.89 -7.79
CA LYS A 164 -17.35 -19.10 -9.06
C LYS A 164 -17.10 -18.03 -10.11
N LYS A 165 -16.57 -16.87 -9.72
CA LYS A 165 -16.32 -15.74 -10.62
C LYS A 165 -15.09 -14.99 -10.14
N LEU A 166 -14.16 -14.71 -11.04
CA LEU A 166 -12.97 -13.91 -10.76
C LEU A 166 -12.95 -12.71 -11.71
N GLU A 167 -12.92 -11.51 -11.14
CA GLU A 167 -12.74 -10.26 -11.89
C GLU A 167 -11.29 -9.80 -11.77
N ILE A 168 -10.63 -9.62 -12.91
CA ILE A 168 -9.26 -9.16 -13.03
C ILE A 168 -9.29 -7.80 -13.73
N THR A 169 -8.70 -6.79 -13.10
CA THR A 169 -8.63 -5.44 -13.64
C THR A 169 -7.19 -4.96 -13.66
N MET A 170 -6.70 -4.52 -14.82
CA MET A 170 -5.38 -3.91 -14.96
C MET A 170 -5.50 -2.52 -15.58
N LYS A 171 -4.97 -1.49 -14.93
CA LYS A 171 -5.10 -0.10 -15.38
C LYS A 171 -3.96 0.79 -14.91
N ILE A 172 -3.75 1.92 -15.57
CA ILE A 172 -2.82 2.95 -15.08
C ILE A 172 -3.48 3.76 -13.96
N LYS A 173 -2.81 3.94 -12.82
CA LYS A 173 -3.23 4.81 -11.73
C LYS A 173 -3.05 6.27 -12.16
N LEU A 174 -4.15 7.00 -12.28
CA LEU A 174 -4.13 8.42 -12.63
C LEU A 174 -3.83 9.27 -11.40
N GLY A 175 -3.00 10.30 -11.54
CA GLY A 175 -2.70 11.28 -10.49
C GLY A 175 -1.58 10.89 -9.52
N GLU A 176 -1.25 9.61 -9.41
CA GLU A 176 -0.18 9.12 -8.54
C GLU A 176 1.05 8.65 -9.33
N ARG A 177 2.24 8.89 -8.78
CA ARG A 177 3.52 8.54 -9.39
C ARG A 177 4.52 8.10 -8.33
N VAL A 178 5.37 7.14 -8.67
CA VAL A 178 6.54 6.77 -7.84
C VAL A 178 7.75 7.55 -8.34
N ILE A 179 8.57 8.06 -7.41
CA ILE A 179 9.83 8.72 -7.73
C ILE A 179 10.95 7.71 -7.49
N VAL A 180 11.70 7.38 -8.55
CA VAL A 180 12.92 6.55 -8.48
C VAL A 180 14.05 7.31 -9.15
N ASN A 181 15.12 7.61 -8.41
CA ASN A 181 16.27 8.38 -8.90
C ASN A 181 15.85 9.68 -9.61
N ASP A 182 15.00 10.48 -8.95
CA ASP A 182 14.42 11.74 -9.43
C ASP A 182 13.56 11.66 -10.69
N LYS A 183 13.33 10.45 -11.23
CA LYS A 183 12.40 10.20 -12.33
C LYS A 183 11.05 9.75 -11.79
N ARG A 184 9.99 10.33 -12.37
CA ARG A 184 8.60 10.01 -12.01
C ARG A 184 8.09 8.91 -12.94
N TYR A 185 7.61 7.82 -12.36
CA TYR A 185 7.00 6.70 -13.07
C TYR A 185 5.54 6.57 -12.69
N SER A 186 4.70 6.21 -13.67
CA SER A 186 3.30 5.87 -13.41
C SER A 186 3.21 4.58 -12.61
N ILE A 187 2.06 4.38 -11.96
CA ILE A 187 1.76 3.14 -11.23
C ILE A 187 0.72 2.37 -12.04
N ILE A 188 0.92 1.06 -12.20
CA ILE A 188 -0.09 0.15 -12.77
C ILE A 188 -0.77 -0.56 -11.61
N ILE A 189 -2.10 -0.51 -11.60
CA ILE A 189 -2.92 -1.26 -10.66
C ILE A 189 -3.34 -2.56 -11.33
N LEU A 190 -2.96 -3.69 -10.73
CA LEU A 190 -3.52 -5.01 -11.05
C LEU A 190 -4.35 -5.48 -9.85
N GLN A 191 -5.67 -5.64 -10.04
CA GLN A 191 -6.58 -6.09 -9.01
C GLN A 191 -7.24 -7.41 -9.41
N LEU A 192 -7.22 -8.37 -8.50
CA LEU A 192 -8.02 -9.59 -8.56
C LEU A 192 -9.09 -9.51 -7.48
N LYS A 193 -10.35 -9.70 -7.86
CA LYS A 193 -11.50 -9.56 -6.97
C LYS A 193 -12.51 -10.67 -7.19
N SER A 194 -13.07 -11.16 -6.09
CA SER A 194 -14.13 -12.17 -6.09
C SER A 194 -15.12 -11.92 -4.94
N THR A 195 -15.92 -12.92 -4.57
CA THR A 195 -16.73 -12.96 -3.34
C THR A 195 -15.88 -13.08 -2.08
N SER A 196 -14.79 -13.87 -2.12
CA SER A 196 -13.85 -14.06 -1.02
C SER A 196 -12.46 -14.44 -1.55
N ARG A 197 -11.45 -14.42 -0.67
CA ARG A 197 -10.12 -14.94 -0.95
C ARG A 197 -9.61 -15.83 0.19
N HIS A 198 -8.79 -16.83 -0.14
CA HIS A 198 -8.02 -17.57 0.86
C HIS A 198 -6.83 -16.73 1.34
N LYS A 199 -6.60 -16.72 2.65
CA LYS A 199 -5.58 -15.89 3.31
C LYS A 199 -4.33 -16.66 3.75
N GLU A 200 -4.33 -17.98 3.54
CA GLU A 200 -3.31 -18.92 4.04
C GLU A 200 -1.89 -18.55 3.57
N HIS A 201 -1.76 -18.00 2.36
CA HIS A 201 -0.47 -17.69 1.74
C HIS A 201 -0.13 -16.18 1.69
N ASP A 202 -0.84 -15.32 2.43
CA ASP A 202 -0.67 -13.86 2.33
C ASP A 202 0.77 -13.41 2.59
N LYS A 203 1.41 -13.99 3.61
CA LYS A 203 2.80 -13.66 3.95
C LYS A 203 3.77 -14.05 2.83
N GLU A 204 3.55 -15.20 2.21
CA GLU A 204 4.38 -15.66 1.09
C GLU A 204 4.21 -14.75 -0.12
N ILE A 205 2.96 -14.38 -0.43
CA ILE A 205 2.63 -13.46 -1.52
C ILE A 205 3.22 -12.07 -1.25
N GLU A 206 3.17 -11.57 -0.01
CA GLU A 206 3.78 -10.30 0.40
C GLU A 206 5.30 -10.33 0.17
N LEU A 207 5.98 -11.41 0.55
CA LEU A 207 7.41 -11.60 0.29
C LEU A 207 7.74 -11.69 -1.22
N LEU A 208 6.90 -12.32 -2.02
CA LEU A 208 7.06 -12.37 -3.47
C LEU A 208 6.81 -11.00 -4.12
N ALA A 209 5.79 -10.27 -3.69
CA ALA A 209 5.51 -8.91 -4.18
C ALA A 209 6.67 -7.98 -3.86
N LEU A 210 7.16 -8.05 -2.61
CA LEU A 210 8.35 -7.34 -2.17
C LEU A 210 9.53 -7.64 -3.11
N LYS A 211 9.89 -8.91 -3.35
CA LYS A 211 10.98 -9.30 -4.28
C LYS A 211 10.85 -8.76 -5.71
N ASN A 212 9.65 -8.35 -6.13
CA ASN A 212 9.39 -7.74 -7.43
C ASN A 212 9.30 -6.20 -7.36
N HIS A 213 9.59 -5.58 -6.21
CA HIS A 213 9.41 -4.15 -5.93
C HIS A 213 7.97 -3.68 -6.16
N ILE A 214 7.00 -4.52 -5.81
CA ILE A 214 5.56 -4.28 -5.98
C ILE A 214 4.93 -4.11 -4.61
N ASN A 215 4.14 -3.04 -4.45
CA ASN A 215 3.30 -2.92 -3.26
C ASN A 215 2.07 -3.80 -3.44
N ILE A 216 1.65 -4.46 -2.36
CA ILE A 216 0.47 -5.33 -2.37
C ILE A 216 -0.46 -4.94 -1.23
N HIS A 217 -1.75 -4.93 -1.53
CA HIS A 217 -2.81 -4.68 -0.56
C HIS A 217 -3.82 -5.81 -0.59
N PHE A 218 -4.08 -6.37 0.58
CA PHE A 218 -5.10 -7.40 0.75
C PHE A 218 -6.38 -6.80 1.32
N LYS A 219 -7.52 -7.19 0.74
CA LYS A 219 -8.87 -6.92 1.25
C LYS A 219 -9.60 -8.25 1.45
N GLU A 220 -10.71 -8.28 2.17
CA GLU A 220 -11.49 -9.52 2.39
C GLU A 220 -11.79 -10.30 1.10
N SER A 221 -12.02 -9.60 0.00
CA SER A 221 -12.44 -10.18 -1.27
C SER A 221 -11.57 -9.78 -2.46
N ALA A 222 -10.41 -9.17 -2.22
CA ALA A 222 -9.52 -8.73 -3.29
C ALA A 222 -8.04 -8.73 -2.89
N THR A 223 -7.19 -8.91 -3.90
CA THR A 223 -5.75 -8.69 -3.83
C THR A 223 -5.38 -7.65 -4.88
N ILE A 224 -4.68 -6.60 -4.47
CA ILE A 224 -4.35 -5.44 -5.31
C ILE A 224 -2.84 -5.28 -5.34
N LEU A 225 -2.26 -5.21 -6.53
CA LEU A 225 -0.86 -4.87 -6.76
C LEU A 225 -0.75 -3.44 -7.28
N GLU A 226 0.20 -2.69 -6.74
CA GLU A 226 0.66 -1.43 -7.31
C GLU A 226 2.07 -1.64 -7.87
N ILE A 227 2.16 -1.66 -9.19
CA ILE A 227 3.37 -1.99 -9.94
C ILE A 227 3.97 -0.70 -10.49
N PRO A 228 5.17 -0.28 -10.05
CA PRO A 228 5.86 0.86 -10.64
C PRO A 228 6.17 0.59 -12.13
N ALA A 229 5.69 1.45 -13.03
CA ALA A 229 5.91 1.33 -14.47
C ALA A 229 7.27 1.92 -14.88
N ILE A 230 8.35 1.26 -14.45
CA ILE A 230 9.72 1.63 -14.83
C ILE A 230 9.98 1.11 -16.25
N VAL A 231 10.13 2.02 -17.21
CA VAL A 231 10.38 1.70 -18.63
C VAL A 231 11.87 1.64 -18.90
#